data_AF-A0A424HTG0-F1
#
_entry.id   AF-A0A424HTG0-F1
#
_cell.length_a   1.000
_cell.length_b   1.000
_cell.length_c   1.000
_cell.angle_alpha   90.00
_cell.angle_beta   90.00
_cell.angle_gamma   90.00
#
_symmetry.space_group_name_H-M   'P 1'
#
loop_
_entity.id
_entity.type
_entity.pdbx_description
1 polymer ?
#
loop_
_entity_poly.entity_id
_entity_poly.type
_entity_poly.pdbx_seq_one_letter_code
_entity_poly.pdbx_strand_id
1 'polypeptide(L)'
;MPRGKKQGSSVFEVPYKSGSVYAFYGSKYLFSKRKKIYSSTFEEATINRAVHDVLVDLVKAVEATAPLEQRRRKQKEIHGKNQKEEYHWSTKIAAEWTAQTGLPSTVMNDGTKADIAFHLDQTDDTCIAIQVKTAIESKINHNIWEFKEIKKYEGMMVVCIRRDKQDGWVFDGKVLIDIPTNTLSIGPLNKYGDYALSAVDAIDIKSLVSCLIHNSSMYPTHSLETMRWNLGSYELFMEMIGIRSYEHATKQVGFFPNSVGGRTDYIIGGRHKQFKSARSTRSLGRAGVSCEMHRRNGSDNGKVTYTLYNEGDFDEAIIAYVDGKRGLVHFWEIPANVLVAKRKMHVQGTPDDNSSIVTHFTETERKQYELGPRAKSWTKYVWTLKYYMGVFELPKFSEEIRSIVAEHFERMELGIDSEEDVDEWDKYDFFPDGDDEEDEEEWELRDFFEDDESSDDEPVVMASPNISRAPSPFQREGEISPSPLLFPLSRSYLPPANGRKKKKAKVMGIERAMTQMSLAEFLKH
;
A
#
# COMPACT_ATOMS: atom_id res chain seq x y z
N MET A 1 -9.40 52.30 60.65
CA MET A 1 -9.00 50.91 60.43
C MET A 1 -8.57 50.74 58.97
N PRO A 2 -7.30 50.37 58.70
CA PRO A 2 -6.71 50.43 57.36
C PRO A 2 -6.85 49.11 56.58
N ARG A 3 -6.83 49.26 55.25
CA ARG A 3 -7.03 48.25 54.20
C ARG A 3 -5.87 47.23 54.13
N GLY A 4 -6.20 45.95 54.04
CA GLY A 4 -5.26 44.85 53.76
C GLY A 4 -4.78 44.83 52.32
N LYS A 5 -3.47 44.73 52.12
CA LYS A 5 -2.77 44.64 50.83
C LYS A 5 -3.05 43.31 50.13
N LYS A 6 -3.37 43.34 48.83
CA LYS A 6 -3.30 42.17 47.94
C LYS A 6 -1.83 41.86 47.65
N GLN A 7 -1.39 40.62 47.90
CA GLN A 7 -0.11 40.10 47.40
C GLN A 7 -0.20 39.89 45.89
N GLY A 8 0.70 40.55 45.15
CA GLY A 8 0.91 40.30 43.74
C GLY A 8 1.70 39.02 43.51
N SER A 9 1.30 38.23 42.52
CA SER A 9 2.08 37.13 41.98
C SER A 9 3.17 37.71 41.08
N SER A 10 4.43 37.55 41.48
CA SER A 10 5.60 37.88 40.66
C SER A 10 5.73 36.88 39.50
N VAL A 11 5.72 37.38 38.27
CA VAL A 11 6.21 36.66 37.09
C VAL A 11 7.74 36.82 37.10
N PHE A 12 8.47 35.71 37.11
CA PHE A 12 9.91 35.72 36.85
C PHE A 12 10.12 35.44 35.36
N GLU A 13 10.57 36.46 34.62
CA GLU A 13 11.13 36.27 33.28
C GLU A 13 12.60 35.86 33.42
N VAL A 14 12.94 34.68 32.91
CA VAL A 14 14.33 34.27 32.67
C VAL A 14 14.56 34.31 31.16
N PRO A 15 15.50 35.12 30.65
CA PRO A 15 15.80 35.13 29.23
C PRO A 15 16.66 33.91 28.88
N TYR A 16 16.16 33.05 27.98
CA TYR A 16 16.95 32.01 27.35
C TYR A 16 17.04 32.25 25.83
N LYS A 17 18.27 32.28 25.33
CA LYS A 17 18.59 32.45 23.91
C LYS A 17 18.46 31.11 23.17
N SER A 18 17.85 31.19 21.98
CA SER A 18 17.83 30.25 20.85
C SER A 18 17.27 28.84 21.06
N GLY A 19 16.16 28.55 20.37
CA GLY A 19 15.70 27.19 20.05
C GLY A 19 14.33 26.85 20.63
N SER A 20 13.26 27.30 19.98
CA SER A 20 11.88 27.14 20.43
C SER A 20 11.38 25.69 20.31
N VAL A 21 11.30 24.98 21.44
CA VAL A 21 10.33 23.88 21.65
C VAL A 21 9.41 24.32 22.79
N TYR A 22 8.18 24.71 22.47
CA TYR A 22 7.17 25.02 23.48
C TYR A 22 6.64 23.71 24.08
N ALA A 23 7.18 23.30 25.22
CA ALA A 23 6.49 22.36 26.08
C ALA A 23 5.37 23.10 26.83
N PHE A 24 4.15 23.02 26.31
CA PHE A 24 2.96 23.50 27.01
C PHE A 24 2.72 22.67 28.28
N TYR A 25 3.22 23.14 29.42
CA TYR A 25 2.72 22.73 30.73
C TYR A 25 1.83 23.85 31.28
N GLY A 26 0.60 23.91 30.76
CA GLY A 26 -0.46 24.79 31.24
C GLY A 26 -1.63 23.97 31.78
N SER A 27 -1.54 23.55 33.05
CA SER A 27 -2.66 22.94 33.76
C SER A 27 -3.55 24.03 34.36
N LYS A 28 -4.66 24.35 33.68
CA LYS A 28 -5.87 24.87 34.32
C LYS A 28 -7.10 24.28 33.65
N TYR A 29 -7.46 23.08 34.09
CA TYR A 29 -8.81 22.54 33.89
C TYR A 29 -9.62 22.79 35.16
N LEU A 30 -10.48 23.80 35.09
CA LEU A 30 -11.65 23.93 35.94
C LEU A 30 -12.80 23.25 35.20
N PHE A 31 -13.32 22.12 35.70
CA PHE A 31 -14.77 21.85 35.79
C PHE A 31 -15.06 20.60 36.64
N SER A 32 -15.96 20.84 37.61
CA SER A 32 -16.72 20.03 38.56
C SER A 32 -16.40 18.55 38.88
N LYS A 33 -16.17 18.37 40.20
CA LYS A 33 -16.64 17.30 41.11
C LYS A 33 -16.28 15.85 40.76
N ARG A 34 -15.15 15.43 41.35
CA ARG A 34 -14.62 14.04 41.52
C ARG A 34 -13.78 13.48 40.36
N LYS A 35 -12.64 14.10 40.07
CA LYS A 35 -11.45 13.37 39.59
C LYS A 35 -10.23 13.88 40.35
N LYS A 36 -9.43 12.95 40.90
CA LYS A 36 -8.15 13.26 41.56
C LYS A 36 -7.27 14.02 40.56
N ILE A 37 -6.98 15.29 40.84
CA ILE A 37 -5.99 16.06 40.09
C ILE A 37 -4.64 15.56 40.59
N TYR A 38 -3.97 14.72 39.80
CA TYR A 38 -2.58 14.41 40.03
C TYR A 38 -1.77 15.61 39.55
N SER A 39 -1.44 16.52 40.47
CA SER A 39 -0.43 17.55 40.22
C SER A 39 0.93 16.88 40.33
N SER A 40 1.49 16.40 39.23
CA SER A 40 2.87 15.92 39.23
C SER A 40 3.83 17.11 39.21
N THR A 41 4.91 17.05 39.99
CA THR A 41 6.00 18.02 39.85
C THR A 41 6.70 17.85 38.49
N PHE A 42 7.49 18.85 38.05
CA PHE A 42 8.28 18.73 36.81
C PHE A 42 9.26 17.54 36.86
N GLU A 43 9.84 17.27 38.04
CA GLU A 43 10.69 16.10 38.26
C GLU A 43 9.91 14.79 38.11
N GLU A 44 8.72 14.68 38.71
CA GLU A 44 7.86 13.50 38.57
C GLU A 44 7.42 13.30 37.10
N ALA A 45 7.10 14.37 36.37
CA ALA A 45 6.78 14.27 34.95
C ALA A 45 7.98 13.78 34.11
N THR A 46 9.19 14.24 34.46
CA THR A 46 10.43 13.81 33.79
C THR A 46 10.73 12.34 34.08
N ILE A 47 10.57 11.90 35.33
CA ILE A 47 10.73 10.49 35.73
C ILE A 47 9.68 9.62 35.04
N ASN A 48 8.42 10.03 35.05
CA ASN A 48 7.33 9.29 34.41
C ASN A 48 7.55 9.15 32.90
N ARG A 49 8.06 10.19 32.24
CA ARG A 49 8.45 10.11 30.83
C ARG A 49 9.60 9.13 30.61
N ALA A 50 10.65 9.19 31.42
CA ALA A 50 11.77 8.25 31.32
C ALA A 50 11.34 6.79 31.55
N VAL A 51 10.48 6.54 32.54
CA VAL A 51 9.90 5.21 32.80
C VAL A 51 9.04 4.76 31.63
N HIS A 52 8.17 5.64 31.11
CA HIS A 52 7.36 5.35 29.93
C HIS A 52 8.23 4.99 28.72
N ASP A 53 9.29 5.75 28.44
CA ASP A 53 10.20 5.48 27.32
C ASP A 53 10.89 4.11 27.48
N VAL A 54 11.34 3.75 28.69
CA VAL A 54 11.91 2.42 28.98
C VAL A 54 10.86 1.31 28.82
N LEU A 55 9.62 1.52 29.27
CA LEU A 55 8.54 0.55 29.11
C LEU A 55 8.19 0.34 27.64
N VAL A 56 8.13 1.42 26.85
CA VAL A 56 7.91 1.37 25.40
C VAL A 56 9.02 0.57 24.73
N ASP A 57 10.29 0.81 25.10
CA ASP A 57 11.42 0.08 24.55
C ASP A 57 11.43 -1.40 24.96
N LEU A 58 11.03 -1.72 26.19
CA LEU A 58 10.89 -3.09 26.66
C LEU A 58 9.76 -3.83 25.92
N VAL A 59 8.61 -3.19 25.74
CA VAL A 59 7.50 -3.75 24.95
C VAL A 59 7.95 -3.99 23.52
N LYS A 60 8.64 -3.05 22.88
CA LYS A 60 9.21 -3.25 21.53
C LYS A 60 10.21 -4.42 21.51
N ALA A 61 11.05 -4.57 22.52
CA ALA A 61 12.01 -5.66 22.62
C ALA A 61 11.31 -7.02 22.78
N VAL A 62 10.26 -7.11 23.60
CA VAL A 62 9.44 -8.32 23.77
C VAL A 62 8.63 -8.62 22.51
N GLU A 63 8.07 -7.60 21.86
CA GLU A 63 7.38 -7.81 20.58
C GLU A 63 8.35 -8.30 19.51
N ALA A 64 9.59 -7.77 19.47
CA ALA A 64 10.62 -8.21 18.54
C ALA A 64 11.06 -9.68 18.72
N THR A 65 10.82 -10.31 19.88
CA THR A 65 11.06 -11.75 20.07
C THR A 65 9.89 -12.62 19.60
N ALA A 66 8.72 -12.04 19.32
CA ALA A 66 7.60 -12.79 18.76
C ALA A 66 7.93 -13.26 17.33
N PRO A 67 7.44 -14.45 16.91
CA PRO A 67 7.62 -14.94 15.55
C PRO A 67 7.20 -13.90 14.51
N LEU A 68 7.99 -13.75 13.44
CA LEU A 68 7.77 -12.75 12.39
C LEU A 68 6.34 -12.81 11.83
N GLU A 69 5.81 -14.03 11.62
CA GLU A 69 4.45 -14.24 11.12
C GLU A 69 3.37 -13.69 12.06
N GLN A 70 3.57 -13.82 13.38
CA GLN A 70 2.65 -13.26 14.37
C GLN A 70 2.71 -11.73 14.38
N ARG A 71 3.91 -11.15 14.27
CA ARG A 71 4.09 -9.69 14.15
C ARG A 71 3.42 -9.15 12.89
N ARG A 72 3.64 -9.82 11.74
CA ARG A 72 2.99 -9.51 10.45
C ARG A 72 1.48 -9.59 10.56
N ARG A 73 0.93 -10.66 11.15
CA ARG A 73 -0.51 -10.82 11.33
C ARG A 73 -1.11 -9.68 12.16
N LYS A 74 -0.50 -9.36 13.31
CA LYS A 74 -0.94 -8.25 14.16
C LYS A 74 -0.90 -6.91 13.42
N GLN A 75 0.15 -6.66 12.64
CA GLN A 75 0.30 -5.42 11.86
C GLN A 75 -0.68 -5.36 10.69
N LYS A 76 -0.93 -6.47 10.00
CA LYS A 76 -1.96 -6.57 8.96
C LYS A 76 -3.37 -6.38 9.54
N GLU A 77 -3.63 -6.88 10.75
CA GLU A 77 -4.87 -6.62 11.47
C GLU A 77 -5.02 -5.14 11.87
N ILE A 78 -3.93 -4.40 12.06
CA ILE A 78 -3.97 -2.96 12.38
C ILE A 78 -4.11 -2.12 11.11
N HIS A 79 -3.23 -2.32 10.12
CA HIS A 79 -3.12 -1.48 8.93
C HIS A 79 -4.02 -1.93 7.77
N GLY A 80 -4.18 -3.23 7.56
CA GLY A 80 -5.06 -3.76 6.51
C GLY A 80 -6.54 -3.50 6.78
N LYS A 81 -6.92 -3.22 8.02
CA LYS A 81 -8.28 -2.75 8.35
C LYS A 81 -8.53 -1.34 7.85
N ASN A 82 -7.53 -0.48 7.70
CA ASN A 82 -7.79 0.93 7.39
C ASN A 82 -8.37 1.12 5.98
N GLN A 83 -7.80 0.49 4.95
CA GLN A 83 -8.33 0.61 3.57
C GLN A 83 -9.73 0.02 3.44
N LYS A 84 -9.96 -1.18 3.99
CA LYS A 84 -11.28 -1.82 3.97
C LYS A 84 -12.34 -0.96 4.69
N GLU A 85 -11.95 -0.32 5.80
CA GLU A 85 -12.83 0.58 6.53
C GLU A 85 -13.07 1.88 5.74
N GLU A 86 -12.04 2.49 5.16
CA GLU A 86 -12.19 3.67 4.29
C GLU A 86 -13.18 3.38 3.16
N TYR A 87 -13.04 2.25 2.46
CA TYR A 87 -13.99 1.83 1.44
C TYR A 87 -15.42 1.64 1.97
N HIS A 88 -15.56 1.02 3.15
CA HIS A 88 -16.86 0.84 3.80
C HIS A 88 -17.52 2.18 4.12
N TRP A 89 -16.76 3.13 4.66
CA TRP A 89 -17.25 4.49 4.94
C TRP A 89 -17.56 5.26 3.66
N SER A 90 -16.71 5.15 2.64
CA SER A 90 -16.94 5.72 1.31
C SER A 90 -18.24 5.20 0.70
N THR A 91 -18.49 3.90 0.78
CA THR A 91 -19.74 3.27 0.30
C THR A 91 -20.96 3.81 1.05
N LYS A 92 -20.87 3.97 2.37
CA LYS A 92 -21.97 4.55 3.17
C LYS A 92 -22.25 6.01 2.81
N ILE A 93 -21.21 6.81 2.67
CA ILE A 93 -21.30 8.22 2.32
C ILE A 93 -21.88 8.38 0.90
N ALA A 94 -21.42 7.56 -0.05
CA ALA A 94 -21.94 7.49 -1.42
C ALA A 94 -23.43 7.09 -1.48
N ALA A 95 -23.83 6.09 -0.70
CA ALA A 95 -25.23 5.69 -0.59
C ALA A 95 -26.11 6.81 -0.02
N GLU A 96 -25.64 7.49 1.03
CA GLU A 96 -26.35 8.61 1.64
C GLU A 96 -26.43 9.84 0.72
N TRP A 97 -25.37 10.15 -0.04
CA TRP A 97 -25.40 11.16 -1.11
C TRP A 97 -26.53 10.85 -2.09
N THR A 98 -26.54 9.64 -2.63
CA THR A 98 -27.54 9.19 -3.61
C THR A 98 -28.96 9.28 -3.04
N ALA A 99 -29.14 8.94 -1.76
CA ALA A 99 -30.42 9.03 -1.08
C ALA A 99 -30.91 10.48 -0.89
N GLN A 100 -30.01 11.43 -0.63
CA GLN A 100 -30.37 12.83 -0.40
C GLN A 100 -30.53 13.65 -1.70
N THR A 101 -29.74 13.37 -2.73
CA THR A 101 -29.71 14.15 -3.97
C THR A 101 -30.47 13.51 -5.13
N GLY A 102 -30.64 12.17 -5.09
CA GLY A 102 -31.10 11.40 -6.25
C GLY A 102 -30.07 11.29 -7.39
N LEU A 103 -28.84 11.75 -7.16
CA LEU A 103 -27.74 11.73 -8.13
C LEU A 103 -26.80 10.55 -7.86
N PRO A 104 -26.18 9.99 -8.90
CA PRO A 104 -25.26 8.88 -8.72
C PRO A 104 -23.99 9.30 -7.96
N SER A 105 -23.31 8.29 -7.42
CA SER A 105 -21.99 8.42 -6.81
C SER A 105 -21.16 7.20 -7.21
N THR A 106 -19.84 7.38 -7.30
CA THR A 106 -18.91 6.31 -7.65
C THR A 106 -17.83 6.24 -6.58
N VAL A 107 -17.73 5.10 -5.89
CA VAL A 107 -16.57 4.83 -5.05
C VAL A 107 -15.39 4.51 -5.96
N MET A 108 -14.28 5.20 -5.75
CA MET A 108 -13.13 5.14 -6.64
C MET A 108 -12.21 3.96 -6.28
N ASN A 109 -11.32 3.60 -7.20
CA ASN A 109 -10.40 2.49 -7.02
C ASN A 109 -9.32 2.81 -5.98
N ASP A 110 -8.71 1.75 -5.43
CA ASP A 110 -7.51 1.90 -4.62
C ASP A 110 -6.40 2.59 -5.45
N GLY A 111 -5.93 3.75 -4.96
CA GLY A 111 -4.83 4.49 -5.55
C GLY A 111 -5.20 5.84 -6.18
N THR A 112 -6.48 6.13 -6.42
CA THR A 112 -6.91 7.50 -6.73
C THR A 112 -6.75 8.39 -5.51
N LYS A 113 -6.46 9.68 -5.72
CA LYS A 113 -6.39 10.66 -4.63
C LYS A 113 -7.73 10.94 -3.98
N ALA A 114 -8.84 10.64 -4.66
CA ALA A 114 -10.20 10.69 -4.15
C ALA A 114 -10.69 9.28 -3.87
N ASP A 115 -11.51 9.13 -2.82
CA ASP A 115 -12.17 7.86 -2.52
C ASP A 115 -13.58 7.81 -3.12
N ILE A 116 -14.20 8.96 -3.38
CA ILE A 116 -15.55 9.06 -3.94
C ILE A 116 -15.61 10.18 -4.99
N ALA A 117 -16.28 9.90 -6.11
CA ALA A 117 -16.76 10.88 -7.06
C ALA A 117 -18.28 11.05 -6.89
N PHE A 118 -18.72 12.26 -6.54
CA PHE A 118 -20.14 12.61 -6.49
C PHE A 118 -20.54 13.29 -7.79
N HIS A 119 -21.51 12.72 -8.50
CA HIS A 119 -22.02 13.29 -9.75
C HIS A 119 -22.92 14.48 -9.42
N LEU A 120 -22.74 15.58 -10.15
CA LEU A 120 -23.53 16.81 -9.96
C LEU A 120 -24.81 16.84 -10.81
N ASP A 121 -24.94 15.90 -11.72
CA ASP A 121 -26.10 15.69 -12.56
C ASP A 121 -26.24 14.19 -12.91
N GLN A 122 -27.23 13.84 -13.74
CA GLN A 122 -27.50 12.42 -14.09
C GLN A 122 -26.80 11.96 -15.38
N THR A 123 -26.28 12.89 -16.19
CA THR A 123 -25.96 12.62 -17.61
C THR A 123 -24.58 13.08 -18.03
N ASP A 124 -24.10 14.14 -17.41
CA ASP A 124 -22.79 14.71 -17.64
C ASP A 124 -21.83 14.03 -16.65
N ASP A 125 -20.64 13.72 -17.13
CA ASP A 125 -19.60 13.06 -16.34
C ASP A 125 -18.99 13.99 -15.27
N THR A 126 -19.70 15.07 -14.91
CA THR A 126 -19.25 16.16 -14.05
C THR A 126 -19.39 15.76 -12.60
N CYS A 127 -18.24 15.57 -11.96
CA CYS A 127 -18.16 15.08 -10.60
C CYS A 127 -17.38 16.06 -9.69
N ILE A 128 -17.64 15.98 -8.39
CA ILE A 128 -16.76 16.54 -7.34
C ILE A 128 -16.02 15.42 -6.61
N ALA A 129 -14.75 15.64 -6.32
CA ALA A 129 -13.85 14.66 -5.74
C ALA A 129 -13.87 14.78 -4.20
N ILE A 130 -14.12 13.66 -3.53
CA ILE A 130 -14.16 13.57 -2.06
C ILE A 130 -13.10 12.59 -1.58
N GLN A 131 -12.31 13.00 -0.60
CA GLN A 131 -11.44 12.09 0.15
C GLN A 131 -12.10 11.70 1.47
N VAL A 132 -12.00 10.43 1.84
CA VAL A 132 -12.36 9.91 3.16
C VAL A 132 -11.10 9.56 3.93
N LYS A 133 -11.08 9.90 5.22
CA LYS A 133 -10.04 9.51 6.17
C LYS A 133 -10.69 8.93 7.40
N THR A 134 -10.16 7.80 7.87
CA THR A 134 -10.70 7.14 9.05
C THR A 134 -9.69 7.06 10.18
N ALA A 135 -10.16 7.21 11.41
CA ALA A 135 -9.34 7.04 12.61
C ALA A 135 -10.11 6.22 13.65
N ILE A 136 -9.36 5.59 14.56
CA ILE A 136 -9.89 5.12 15.85
C ILE A 136 -9.24 5.95 16.94
N GLU A 137 -9.88 5.98 18.10
CA GLU A 137 -9.31 6.60 19.29
C GLU A 137 -7.90 6.07 19.57
N SER A 138 -6.96 6.99 19.81
CA SER A 138 -5.58 6.69 20.15
C SER A 138 -5.53 5.94 21.49
N LYS A 139 -4.80 4.82 21.49
CA LYS A 139 -4.61 4.00 22.70
C LYS A 139 -3.73 4.71 23.75
N ILE A 140 -2.84 5.58 23.30
CA ILE A 140 -1.89 6.29 24.17
C ILE A 140 -2.56 7.56 24.70
N ASN A 141 -3.25 8.30 23.83
CA ASN A 141 -3.91 9.55 24.17
C ASN A 141 -5.43 9.39 24.01
N HIS A 142 -6.09 9.00 25.10
CA HIS A 142 -7.54 8.87 25.13
C HIS A 142 -8.24 10.13 24.62
N ASN A 143 -9.33 9.92 23.88
CA ASN A 143 -10.14 10.92 23.18
C ASN A 143 -9.37 11.70 22.11
N ILE A 144 -8.31 11.15 21.52
CA ILE A 144 -7.63 11.74 20.36
C ILE A 144 -7.78 10.82 19.15
N TRP A 145 -8.16 11.40 18.01
CA TRP A 145 -8.21 10.75 16.71
C TRP A 145 -7.19 11.38 15.78
N GLU A 146 -6.36 10.55 15.15
CA GLU A 146 -5.25 11.00 14.29
C GLU A 146 -5.49 10.54 12.85
N PHE A 147 -5.68 11.51 11.95
CA PHE A 147 -5.82 11.29 10.52
C PHE A 147 -4.50 11.64 9.83
N LYS A 148 -3.92 10.68 9.10
CA LYS A 148 -2.60 10.83 8.47
C LYS A 148 -2.71 11.23 7.00
N GLU A 149 -1.62 11.78 6.47
CA GLU A 149 -1.46 12.16 5.06
C GLU A 149 -2.53 13.14 4.57
N ILE A 150 -2.79 14.16 5.35
CA ILE A 150 -3.87 15.13 5.12
C ILE A 150 -3.53 16.25 4.13
N LYS A 151 -2.24 16.45 3.81
CA LYS A 151 -1.79 17.61 3.04
C LYS A 151 -1.96 17.51 1.52
N LYS A 152 -2.36 16.35 0.99
CA LYS A 152 -2.34 16.08 -0.46
C LYS A 152 -3.69 16.29 -1.17
N TYR A 153 -4.65 16.92 -0.50
CA TYR A 153 -6.03 17.03 -0.98
C TYR A 153 -6.44 18.47 -1.31
N GLU A 154 -5.51 19.32 -1.75
CA GLU A 154 -5.86 20.66 -2.21
C GLU A 154 -6.98 20.60 -3.26
N GLY A 155 -7.96 21.49 -3.15
CA GLY A 155 -9.09 21.52 -4.06
C GLY A 155 -10.09 20.37 -3.87
N MET A 156 -10.04 19.63 -2.76
CA MET A 156 -10.99 18.56 -2.44
C MET A 156 -11.59 18.75 -1.04
N MET A 157 -12.81 18.24 -0.86
CA MET A 157 -13.38 18.06 0.48
C MET A 157 -12.85 16.77 1.10
N VAL A 158 -12.45 16.85 2.37
CA VAL A 158 -11.91 15.71 3.12
C VAL A 158 -12.81 15.38 4.30
N VAL A 159 -13.40 14.19 4.29
CA VAL A 159 -14.28 13.66 5.34
C VAL A 159 -13.45 12.85 6.33
N CYS A 160 -13.35 13.33 7.56
CA CYS A 160 -12.59 12.68 8.64
C CYS A 160 -13.54 11.97 9.62
N ILE A 161 -13.60 10.63 9.55
CA ILE A 161 -14.52 9.78 10.32
C ILE A 161 -13.85 9.15 11.55
N ARG A 162 -14.51 9.26 12.70
CA ARG A 162 -14.19 8.49 13.92
C ARG A 162 -14.91 7.14 13.87
N ARG A 163 -14.19 6.08 13.52
CA ARG A 163 -14.79 4.75 13.33
C ARG A 163 -15.50 4.22 14.55
N ASP A 164 -14.95 4.46 15.73
CA ASP A 164 -15.49 4.00 17.02
C ASP A 164 -16.72 4.79 17.48
N LYS A 165 -16.95 6.00 16.93
CA LYS A 165 -18.09 6.86 17.26
C LYS A 165 -19.13 6.97 16.14
N GLN A 166 -18.76 6.60 14.92
CA GLN A 166 -19.60 6.66 13.72
C GLN A 166 -20.08 8.08 13.35
N ASP A 167 -19.23 9.07 13.61
CA ASP A 167 -19.43 10.48 13.29
C ASP A 167 -18.11 11.08 12.79
N GLY A 168 -18.11 12.36 12.39
CA GLY A 168 -16.89 12.98 11.89
C GLY A 168 -17.02 14.45 11.55
N TRP A 169 -16.09 14.92 10.73
CA TRP A 169 -16.00 16.29 10.27
C TRP A 169 -15.76 16.34 8.75
N VAL A 170 -16.13 17.46 8.13
CA VAL A 170 -15.72 17.80 6.76
C VAL A 170 -14.71 18.93 6.83
N PHE A 171 -13.60 18.79 6.13
CA PHE A 171 -12.55 19.81 6.02
C PHE A 171 -12.36 20.25 4.57
N ASP A 172 -11.99 21.51 4.40
CA ASP A 172 -11.41 21.99 3.15
C ASP A 172 -9.95 21.53 3.06
N GLY A 173 -9.61 20.79 2.01
CA GLY A 173 -8.25 20.34 1.77
C GLY A 173 -7.22 21.47 1.70
N LYS A 174 -7.62 22.68 1.29
CA LYS A 174 -6.73 23.86 1.33
C LYS A 174 -6.30 24.19 2.77
N VAL A 175 -7.21 24.13 3.72
CA VAL A 175 -6.92 24.40 5.14
C VAL A 175 -6.02 23.31 5.75
N LEU A 176 -6.14 22.08 5.27
CA LEU A 176 -5.31 20.96 5.74
C LEU A 176 -3.83 21.10 5.35
N ILE A 177 -3.51 21.77 4.23
CA ILE A 177 -2.13 22.01 3.78
C ILE A 177 -1.37 22.89 4.78
N ASP A 178 -2.05 23.90 5.31
CA ASP A 178 -1.52 24.89 6.24
C ASP A 178 -1.25 24.32 7.64
N ILE A 179 -1.75 23.12 7.94
CA ILE A 179 -1.47 22.43 9.20
C ILE A 179 0.04 22.10 9.23
N PRO A 180 0.80 22.45 10.28
CA PRO A 180 2.26 22.23 10.30
C PRO A 180 2.69 20.77 10.15
N THR A 181 1.83 19.83 10.53
CA THR A 181 2.09 18.39 10.51
C THR A 181 1.31 17.70 9.38
N ASN A 182 1.83 16.57 8.89
CA ASN A 182 1.09 15.71 7.95
C ASN A 182 0.02 14.83 8.62
N THR A 183 -0.32 15.15 9.87
CA THR A 183 -1.30 14.45 10.69
C THR A 183 -2.24 15.47 11.30
N LEU A 184 -3.54 15.28 11.12
CA LEU A 184 -4.60 16.00 11.80
C LEU A 184 -4.98 15.25 13.09
N SER A 185 -4.72 15.86 14.24
CA SER A 185 -5.08 15.29 15.54
C SER A 185 -6.25 16.06 16.15
N ILE A 186 -7.42 15.43 16.22
CA ILE A 186 -8.62 16.02 16.83
C ILE A 186 -8.82 15.39 18.21
N GLY A 187 -8.94 16.22 19.24
CA GLY A 187 -9.14 15.78 20.62
C GLY A 187 -10.02 16.75 21.42
N PRO A 188 -10.10 16.64 22.75
CA PRO A 188 -11.06 17.41 23.55
C PRO A 188 -10.81 18.92 23.54
N LEU A 189 -9.57 19.32 23.29
CA LEU A 189 -9.21 20.74 23.12
C LEU A 189 -9.56 21.29 21.75
N ASN A 190 -10.05 20.42 20.85
CA ASN A 190 -10.53 20.69 19.51
C ASN A 190 -9.70 21.67 18.67
N LYS A 191 -8.36 21.69 18.86
CA LYS A 191 -7.45 22.67 18.26
C LYS A 191 -7.69 22.87 16.75
N TYR A 192 -8.08 21.80 16.05
CA TYR A 192 -8.34 21.83 14.62
C TYR A 192 -9.80 21.68 14.22
N GLY A 193 -10.73 21.38 15.14
CA GLY A 193 -12.15 21.25 14.76
C GLY A 193 -12.79 22.58 14.38
N ASP A 194 -12.23 23.70 14.84
CA ASP A 194 -12.65 25.04 14.40
C ASP A 194 -12.37 25.29 12.91
N TYR A 195 -11.54 24.48 12.26
CA TYR A 195 -11.28 24.54 10.81
C TYR A 195 -12.25 23.68 9.99
N ALA A 196 -13.13 22.91 10.63
CA ALA A 196 -14.06 22.05 9.92
C ALA A 196 -15.21 22.88 9.30
N LEU A 197 -15.56 22.56 8.06
CA LEU A 197 -16.70 23.12 7.32
C LEU A 197 -18.05 22.71 7.94
N SER A 198 -18.09 21.52 8.56
CA SER A 198 -19.31 20.89 9.04
C SER A 198 -19.86 21.49 10.33
N ALA A 199 -18.98 21.71 11.30
CA ALA A 199 -19.23 22.31 12.62
C ALA A 199 -17.95 22.11 13.46
N VAL A 200 -17.87 22.82 14.59
CA VAL A 200 -16.86 22.62 15.64
C VAL A 200 -16.92 21.18 16.16
N ASP A 201 -18.13 20.68 16.43
CA ASP A 201 -18.38 19.33 16.92
C ASP A 201 -18.54 18.33 15.77
N ALA A 202 -18.26 17.05 16.06
CA ALA A 202 -18.48 15.97 15.11
C ALA A 202 -19.98 15.80 14.83
N ILE A 203 -20.31 15.51 13.57
CA ILE A 203 -21.69 15.30 13.12
C ILE A 203 -21.88 13.92 12.51
N ASP A 204 -23.12 13.44 12.48
CA ASP A 204 -23.47 12.14 11.89
C ASP A 204 -23.32 12.12 10.37
N ILE A 205 -23.33 10.91 9.77
CA ILE A 205 -23.14 10.71 8.32
C ILE A 205 -24.13 11.53 7.49
N LYS A 206 -25.40 11.55 7.91
CA LYS A 206 -26.45 12.27 7.19
C LYS A 206 -26.12 13.76 7.11
N SER A 207 -25.70 14.33 8.23
CA SER A 207 -25.32 15.73 8.35
C SER A 207 -23.99 16.02 7.63
N LEU A 208 -23.03 15.09 7.62
CA LEU A 208 -21.81 15.18 6.81
C LEU A 208 -22.17 15.32 5.33
N VAL A 209 -23.06 14.46 4.80
CA VAL A 209 -23.50 14.52 3.41
C VAL A 209 -24.24 15.83 3.11
N SER A 210 -25.12 16.29 4.01
CA SER A 210 -25.78 17.59 3.83
C SER A 210 -24.77 18.75 3.79
N CYS A 211 -23.69 18.68 4.57
CA CYS A 211 -22.57 19.64 4.51
C CYS A 211 -21.83 19.57 3.16
N LEU A 212 -21.55 18.36 2.64
CA LEU A 212 -20.93 18.16 1.33
C LEU A 212 -21.79 18.73 0.21
N ILE A 213 -23.11 18.50 0.25
CA ILE A 213 -24.07 19.06 -0.72
C ILE A 213 -24.03 20.59 -0.67
N HIS A 214 -24.10 21.18 0.52
CA HIS A 214 -24.09 22.64 0.70
C HIS A 214 -22.83 23.30 0.13
N ASN A 215 -21.67 22.66 0.28
CA ASN A 215 -20.37 23.20 -0.14
C ASN A 215 -19.92 22.75 -1.55
N SER A 216 -20.64 21.83 -2.19
CA SER A 216 -20.27 21.25 -3.51
C SER A 216 -19.87 22.28 -4.56
N SER A 217 -20.62 23.38 -4.68
CA SER A 217 -20.39 24.45 -5.65
C SER A 217 -19.09 25.25 -5.46
N MET A 218 -18.41 25.10 -4.32
CA MET A 218 -17.14 25.79 -4.03
C MET A 218 -15.92 25.05 -4.58
N TYR A 219 -16.10 23.79 -4.99
CA TYR A 219 -15.01 22.91 -5.38
C TYR A 219 -14.94 22.74 -6.90
N PRO A 220 -13.73 22.54 -7.46
CA PRO A 220 -13.58 22.27 -8.87
C PRO A 220 -14.32 20.99 -9.26
N THR A 221 -14.92 21.04 -10.44
CA THR A 221 -15.58 19.89 -11.05
C THR A 221 -14.61 19.19 -12.01
N HIS A 222 -14.71 17.87 -12.10
CA HIS A 222 -13.87 17.06 -12.99
C HIS A 222 -14.71 16.03 -13.72
N SER A 223 -14.25 15.59 -14.89
CA SER A 223 -14.75 14.35 -15.49
C SER A 223 -14.38 13.14 -14.59
N LEU A 224 -15.20 12.09 -14.59
CA LEU A 224 -14.88 10.84 -13.88
C LEU A 224 -13.59 10.24 -14.43
N GLU A 225 -13.36 10.37 -15.74
CA GLU A 225 -12.09 9.98 -16.36
C GLU A 225 -10.92 10.72 -15.72
N THR A 226 -10.95 12.05 -15.66
CA THR A 226 -9.89 12.86 -15.03
C THR A 226 -9.64 12.46 -13.57
N MET A 227 -10.70 12.17 -12.79
CA MET A 227 -10.53 11.70 -11.41
C MET A 227 -9.83 10.34 -11.32
N ARG A 228 -10.11 9.41 -12.23
CA ARG A 228 -9.44 8.10 -12.28
C ARG A 228 -7.95 8.21 -12.59
N TRP A 229 -7.54 9.29 -13.25
CA TRP A 229 -6.14 9.59 -13.56
C TRP A 229 -5.44 10.45 -12.49
N ASN A 230 -6.18 11.05 -11.56
CA ASN A 230 -5.60 11.77 -10.42
C ASN A 230 -5.13 10.77 -9.34
N LEU A 231 -3.99 10.14 -9.60
CA LEU A 231 -3.46 9.04 -8.80
C LEU A 231 -2.51 9.52 -7.70
N GLY A 232 -2.42 8.75 -6.61
CA GLY A 232 -1.69 9.11 -5.41
C GLY A 232 -0.18 8.86 -5.47
N SER A 233 0.31 8.11 -6.45
CA SER A 233 1.74 7.87 -6.67
C SER A 233 2.06 7.67 -8.14
N TYR A 234 3.33 7.87 -8.48
CA TYR A 234 3.85 7.68 -9.83
C TYR A 234 3.74 6.21 -10.29
N GLU A 235 3.95 5.23 -9.42
CA GLU A 235 3.81 3.80 -9.73
C GLU A 235 2.40 3.47 -10.22
N LEU A 236 1.39 3.96 -9.48
CA LEU A 236 -0.01 3.77 -9.82
C LEU A 236 -0.35 4.45 -11.14
N PHE A 237 0.21 5.64 -11.36
CA PHE A 237 0.07 6.35 -12.63
C PHE A 237 0.63 5.54 -13.81
N MET A 238 1.83 4.99 -13.68
CA MET A 238 2.41 4.13 -14.72
C MET A 238 1.62 2.84 -14.92
N GLU A 239 1.06 2.29 -13.85
CA GLU A 239 0.21 1.09 -13.93
C GLU A 239 -1.08 1.39 -14.72
N MET A 240 -1.70 2.56 -14.47
CA MET A 240 -2.85 3.04 -15.23
C MET A 240 -2.52 3.25 -16.71
N ILE A 241 -1.36 3.83 -17.05
CA ILE A 241 -0.90 3.91 -18.45
C ILE A 241 -0.78 2.49 -19.04
N GLY A 242 -0.19 1.55 -18.31
CA GLY A 242 -0.06 0.16 -18.72
C GLY A 242 -1.41 -0.48 -19.02
N ILE A 243 -2.39 -0.34 -18.13
CA ILE A 243 -3.76 -0.86 -18.31
C ILE A 243 -4.40 -0.26 -19.56
N ARG A 244 -4.42 1.07 -19.71
CA ARG A 244 -5.09 1.72 -20.85
C ARG A 244 -4.42 1.43 -22.18
N SER A 245 -3.10 1.34 -22.18
CA SER A 245 -2.36 1.00 -23.39
C SER A 245 -2.57 -0.47 -23.77
N TYR A 246 -2.75 -1.36 -22.78
CA TYR A 246 -3.07 -2.76 -23.02
C TYR A 246 -4.48 -2.93 -23.61
N GLU A 247 -5.49 -2.24 -23.08
CA GLU A 247 -6.85 -2.23 -23.66
C GLU A 247 -6.82 -1.75 -25.11
N HIS A 248 -6.07 -0.68 -25.39
CA HIS A 248 -5.91 -0.15 -26.75
C HIS A 248 -5.23 -1.15 -27.69
N ALA A 249 -4.11 -1.74 -27.27
CA ALA A 249 -3.34 -2.69 -28.05
C ALA A 249 -4.13 -3.97 -28.37
N THR A 250 -4.87 -4.50 -27.39
CA THR A 250 -5.61 -5.76 -27.51
C THR A 250 -7.04 -5.58 -28.03
N LYS A 251 -7.55 -4.34 -28.03
CA LYS A 251 -8.96 -4.02 -28.31
C LYS A 251 -9.94 -4.72 -27.38
N GLN A 252 -9.48 -5.12 -26.20
CA GLN A 252 -10.30 -5.73 -25.16
C GLN A 252 -10.61 -4.67 -24.11
N VAL A 253 -11.88 -4.61 -23.70
CA VAL A 253 -12.34 -3.71 -22.64
C VAL A 253 -12.46 -4.52 -21.36
N GLY A 254 -11.95 -3.97 -20.26
CA GLY A 254 -12.11 -4.57 -18.94
C GLY A 254 -12.77 -3.64 -17.94
N PHE A 255 -12.68 -4.02 -16.67
CA PHE A 255 -13.11 -3.19 -15.55
C PHE A 255 -12.29 -3.49 -14.30
N PHE A 256 -12.22 -2.50 -13.41
CA PHE A 256 -11.62 -2.65 -12.09
C PHE A 256 -12.59 -3.43 -11.18
N PRO A 257 -12.11 -4.41 -10.40
CA PRO A 257 -12.98 -5.14 -9.48
C PRO A 257 -13.52 -4.23 -8.37
N ASN A 258 -14.78 -4.41 -7.98
CA ASN A 258 -15.43 -3.64 -6.89
C ASN A 258 -14.96 -4.05 -5.47
N SER A 259 -13.75 -4.59 -5.34
CA SER A 259 -13.19 -5.09 -4.10
C SER A 259 -11.90 -4.36 -3.73
N VAL A 260 -11.88 -3.77 -2.54
CA VAL A 260 -10.69 -3.10 -2.00
C VAL A 260 -9.67 -4.11 -1.47
N GLY A 261 -8.40 -3.82 -1.74
CA GLY A 261 -7.30 -4.74 -1.52
C GLY A 261 -7.44 -6.02 -2.34
N GLY A 262 -8.06 -5.91 -3.53
CA GLY A 262 -8.17 -7.01 -4.48
C GLY A 262 -6.80 -7.62 -4.77
N ARG A 263 -6.80 -8.92 -5.10
CA ARG A 263 -5.56 -9.64 -5.48
C ARG A 263 -5.26 -9.54 -6.98
N THR A 264 -6.06 -8.73 -7.66
CA THR A 264 -6.13 -8.54 -9.09
C THR A 264 -6.46 -7.07 -9.32
N ASP A 265 -5.81 -6.44 -10.28
CA ASP A 265 -6.06 -5.02 -10.57
C ASP A 265 -7.18 -4.85 -11.60
N TYR A 266 -7.32 -5.80 -12.54
CA TYR A 266 -8.22 -5.64 -13.68
C TYR A 266 -8.85 -6.96 -14.14
N ILE A 267 -10.07 -6.90 -14.68
CA ILE A 267 -10.76 -8.07 -15.25
C ILE A 267 -11.03 -7.84 -16.73
N ILE A 268 -10.51 -8.72 -17.58
CA ILE A 268 -10.70 -8.66 -19.05
C ILE A 268 -11.20 -10.02 -19.53
N GLY A 269 -12.34 -10.04 -20.23
CA GLY A 269 -12.92 -11.30 -20.73
C GLY A 269 -13.23 -12.33 -19.64
N GLY A 270 -13.52 -11.87 -18.42
CA GLY A 270 -13.75 -12.72 -17.25
C GLY A 270 -12.47 -13.31 -16.62
N ARG A 271 -11.28 -12.93 -17.10
CA ARG A 271 -9.99 -13.34 -16.54
C ARG A 271 -9.41 -12.23 -15.66
N HIS A 272 -8.83 -12.64 -14.54
CA HIS A 272 -8.17 -11.78 -13.57
C HIS A 272 -6.74 -11.45 -14.03
N LYS A 273 -6.46 -10.16 -14.26
CA LYS A 273 -5.16 -9.65 -14.68
C LYS A 273 -4.50 -8.86 -13.54
N GLN A 274 -3.25 -9.18 -13.23
CA GLN A 274 -2.39 -8.35 -12.38
C GLN A 274 -1.45 -7.53 -13.26
N PHE A 275 -1.58 -6.22 -13.24
CA PHE A 275 -0.68 -5.31 -13.94
C PHE A 275 0.54 -4.98 -13.07
N LYS A 276 1.68 -4.81 -13.73
CA LYS A 276 2.91 -4.28 -13.14
C LYS A 276 3.65 -3.39 -14.10
N SER A 277 4.02 -2.22 -13.61
CA SER A 277 4.93 -1.31 -14.31
C SER A 277 6.37 -1.76 -14.10
N ALA A 278 7.07 -2.05 -15.19
CA ALA A 278 8.49 -2.38 -15.18
C ALA A 278 9.36 -1.11 -15.29
N ARG A 279 10.57 -1.18 -14.73
CA ARG A 279 11.58 -0.12 -14.78
C ARG A 279 12.82 -0.61 -15.50
N SER A 280 13.54 0.29 -16.15
CA SER A 280 14.82 -0.05 -16.77
C SER A 280 15.83 -0.50 -15.72
N THR A 281 16.53 -1.59 -15.98
CA THR A 281 17.62 -2.08 -15.11
C THR A 281 19.00 -1.52 -15.51
N ARG A 282 19.03 -0.56 -16.45
CA ARG A 282 20.28 -0.03 -17.02
C ARG A 282 21.20 0.59 -15.96
N SER A 283 20.63 1.27 -14.96
CA SER A 283 21.39 1.83 -13.83
C SER A 283 22.12 0.75 -13.02
N LEU A 284 21.61 -0.47 -13.02
CA LEU A 284 22.19 -1.62 -12.33
C LEU A 284 23.15 -2.44 -13.21
N GLY A 285 23.50 -1.93 -14.40
CA GLY A 285 24.37 -2.64 -15.35
C GLY A 285 23.74 -3.92 -15.93
N ARG A 286 22.44 -4.13 -15.74
CA ARG A 286 21.70 -5.29 -16.24
C ARG A 286 20.95 -4.92 -17.53
N ALA A 287 20.75 -5.93 -18.38
CA ALA A 287 19.91 -5.77 -19.56
C ALA A 287 18.46 -6.13 -19.24
N GLY A 288 17.51 -5.47 -19.90
CA GLY A 288 16.09 -5.69 -19.71
C GLY A 288 15.45 -4.71 -18.74
N VAL A 289 14.22 -5.03 -18.36
CA VAL A 289 13.39 -4.24 -17.45
C VAL A 289 12.92 -5.13 -16.32
N SER A 290 12.82 -4.58 -15.12
CA SER A 290 12.42 -5.32 -13.93
C SER A 290 11.14 -4.79 -13.32
N CYS A 291 10.33 -5.69 -12.80
CA CYS A 291 9.21 -5.35 -11.94
C CYS A 291 9.19 -6.26 -10.71
N GLU A 292 8.54 -5.80 -9.65
CA GLU A 292 8.36 -6.58 -8.43
C GLU A 292 6.99 -7.26 -8.40
N MET A 293 7.00 -8.58 -8.19
CA MET A 293 5.81 -9.42 -8.05
C MET A 293 5.54 -9.76 -6.58
N HIS A 294 5.36 -8.75 -5.76
CA HIS A 294 4.95 -8.93 -4.37
C HIS A 294 3.85 -7.94 -3.97
N ARG A 295 3.20 -8.23 -2.86
CA ARG A 295 2.26 -7.32 -2.19
C ARG A 295 2.79 -6.92 -0.83
N ARG A 296 2.40 -5.73 -0.38
CA ARG A 296 2.66 -5.28 0.98
C ARG A 296 1.96 -6.20 1.98
N ASN A 297 2.71 -6.66 2.98
CA ASN A 297 2.25 -7.56 4.04
C ASN A 297 2.49 -6.94 5.43
N GLY A 298 2.07 -5.69 5.61
CA GLY A 298 2.27 -4.94 6.84
C GLY A 298 3.67 -4.33 6.97
N SER A 299 4.16 -4.27 8.21
CA SER A 299 5.51 -3.80 8.53
C SER A 299 6.07 -4.57 9.71
N ASP A 300 7.38 -4.77 9.75
CA ASP A 300 8.11 -5.29 10.91
C ASP A 300 9.16 -4.27 11.38
N ASN A 301 9.10 -3.88 12.66
CA ASN A 301 9.97 -2.85 13.25
C ASN A 301 10.01 -1.54 12.44
N GLY A 302 8.85 -1.12 11.93
CA GLY A 302 8.70 0.09 11.10
C GLY A 302 9.09 -0.10 9.63
N LYS A 303 9.72 -1.22 9.26
CA LYS A 303 10.04 -1.53 7.86
C LYS A 303 8.88 -2.24 7.19
N VAL A 304 8.49 -1.80 6.01
CA VAL A 304 7.47 -2.49 5.22
C VAL A 304 7.91 -3.92 4.93
N THR A 305 7.00 -4.88 5.13
CA THR A 305 7.25 -6.27 4.77
C THR A 305 6.45 -6.62 3.52
N TYR A 306 6.98 -7.53 2.73
CA TYR A 306 6.37 -7.99 1.47
C TYR A 306 6.11 -9.49 1.52
N THR A 307 5.17 -9.96 0.69
CA THR A 307 4.92 -11.38 0.45
C THR A 307 4.57 -11.56 -1.02
N LEU A 308 4.92 -12.70 -1.59
CA LEU A 308 4.53 -13.02 -2.96
C LEU A 308 3.00 -13.16 -3.09
N TYR A 309 2.52 -13.03 -4.32
CA TYR A 309 1.15 -13.40 -4.66
C TYR A 309 0.96 -14.91 -4.52
N ASN A 310 -0.21 -15.36 -4.06
CA ASN A 310 -0.51 -16.78 -3.98
C ASN A 310 -1.01 -17.32 -5.33
N GLU A 311 -0.85 -18.62 -5.56
CA GLU A 311 -1.56 -19.30 -6.64
C GLU A 311 -3.08 -19.03 -6.56
N GLY A 312 -3.69 -18.67 -7.69
CA GLY A 312 -5.10 -18.30 -7.78
C GLY A 312 -5.42 -16.84 -7.43
N ASP A 313 -4.43 -16.01 -7.09
CA ASP A 313 -4.66 -14.57 -6.87
C ASP A 313 -5.04 -13.84 -8.18
N PHE A 314 -4.56 -14.32 -9.33
CA PHE A 314 -4.90 -13.85 -10.69
C PHE A 314 -4.60 -14.94 -11.72
N ASP A 315 -5.11 -14.78 -12.95
CA ASP A 315 -4.92 -15.72 -14.06
C ASP A 315 -3.64 -15.41 -14.87
N GLU A 316 -3.39 -14.13 -15.12
CA GLU A 316 -2.22 -13.62 -15.87
C GLU A 316 -1.62 -12.37 -15.23
N ALA A 317 -0.30 -12.24 -15.31
CA ALA A 317 0.40 -10.99 -15.02
C ALA A 317 0.73 -10.26 -16.33
N ILE A 318 0.38 -8.98 -16.40
CA ILE A 318 0.72 -8.08 -17.49
C ILE A 318 1.84 -7.16 -17.02
N ILE A 319 3.04 -7.36 -17.56
CA ILE A 319 4.18 -6.50 -17.28
C ILE A 319 4.27 -5.46 -18.38
N ALA A 320 4.22 -4.18 -18.03
CA ALA A 320 4.25 -3.06 -18.94
C ALA A 320 5.51 -2.22 -18.73
N TYR A 321 6.30 -2.02 -19.77
CA TYR A 321 7.38 -1.02 -19.77
C TYR A 321 7.02 0.12 -20.71
N VAL A 322 6.84 1.31 -20.14
CA VAL A 322 6.44 2.52 -20.86
C VAL A 322 7.68 3.35 -21.19
N ASP A 323 7.97 3.51 -22.48
CA ASP A 323 8.96 4.45 -23.00
C ASP A 323 8.25 5.75 -23.38
N GLY A 324 8.00 6.59 -22.37
CA GLY A 324 7.27 7.85 -22.52
C GLY A 324 7.91 8.80 -23.54
N LYS A 325 9.25 8.79 -23.65
CA LYS A 325 10.00 9.64 -24.58
C LYS A 325 9.70 9.32 -26.04
N ARG A 326 9.48 8.04 -26.33
CA ARG A 326 9.15 7.58 -27.69
C ARG A 326 7.65 7.41 -27.90
N GLY A 327 6.85 7.58 -26.86
CA GLY A 327 5.41 7.30 -26.91
C GLY A 327 5.11 5.82 -27.17
N LEU A 328 5.95 4.91 -26.63
CA LEU A 328 5.83 3.47 -26.83
C LEU A 328 5.58 2.74 -25.51
N VAL A 329 4.99 1.56 -25.60
CA VAL A 329 4.85 0.61 -24.49
C VAL A 329 5.18 -0.80 -24.95
N HIS A 330 5.84 -1.55 -24.09
CA HIS A 330 6.20 -2.94 -24.29
C HIS A 330 5.45 -3.81 -23.30
N PHE A 331 4.91 -4.94 -23.76
CA PHE A 331 4.11 -5.84 -22.92
C PHE A 331 4.66 -7.26 -22.85
N TRP A 332 4.56 -7.85 -21.67
CA TRP A 332 4.65 -9.30 -21.47
C TRP A 332 3.39 -9.79 -20.77
N GLU A 333 2.76 -10.83 -21.32
CA GLU A 333 1.57 -11.48 -20.74
C GLU A 333 1.95 -12.87 -20.25
N ILE A 334 2.18 -12.99 -18.94
CA ILE A 334 2.72 -14.21 -18.32
C ILE A 334 1.61 -14.91 -17.54
N PRO A 335 1.24 -16.15 -17.92
CA PRO A 335 0.28 -16.95 -17.17
C PRO A 335 0.72 -17.23 -15.73
N ALA A 336 -0.21 -17.23 -14.77
CA ALA A 336 0.08 -17.43 -13.36
C ALA A 336 0.75 -18.79 -13.07
N ASN A 337 0.35 -19.87 -13.77
CA ASN A 337 0.97 -21.18 -13.62
C ASN A 337 2.47 -21.19 -14.01
N VAL A 338 2.87 -20.34 -14.95
CA VAL A 338 4.27 -20.16 -15.32
C VAL A 338 5.03 -19.43 -14.21
N LEU A 339 4.43 -18.40 -13.61
CA LEU A 339 5.01 -17.70 -12.47
C LEU A 339 5.19 -18.62 -11.26
N VAL A 340 4.22 -19.50 -11.00
CA VAL A 340 4.32 -20.57 -9.98
C VAL A 340 5.50 -21.50 -10.29
N ALA A 341 5.57 -22.02 -11.52
CA ALA A 341 6.68 -22.90 -11.94
C ALA A 341 8.06 -22.22 -11.86
N LYS A 342 8.12 -20.90 -12.03
CA LYS A 342 9.33 -20.07 -11.90
C LYS A 342 9.57 -19.53 -10.49
N ARG A 343 8.74 -19.93 -9.51
CA ARG A 343 8.80 -19.49 -8.11
C ARG A 343 8.76 -17.96 -7.95
N LYS A 344 7.95 -17.31 -8.78
CA LYS A 344 7.62 -15.87 -8.72
C LYS A 344 6.29 -15.60 -8.02
N MET A 345 5.64 -16.65 -7.55
CA MET A 345 4.45 -16.64 -6.71
C MET A 345 4.69 -17.58 -5.53
N HIS A 346 3.99 -17.34 -4.42
CA HIS A 346 4.04 -18.18 -3.24
C HIS A 346 3.50 -19.57 -3.58
N VAL A 347 4.32 -20.58 -3.31
CA VAL A 347 3.93 -21.99 -3.35
C VAL A 347 3.93 -22.51 -1.92
N GLN A 348 2.84 -23.15 -1.51
CA GLN A 348 2.68 -23.59 -0.14
C GLN A 348 3.80 -24.58 0.24
N GLY A 349 4.49 -24.30 1.34
CA GLY A 349 5.57 -25.16 1.87
C GLY A 349 6.97 -24.84 1.33
N THR A 350 7.11 -23.86 0.44
CA THR A 350 8.44 -23.36 0.01
C THR A 350 8.71 -21.99 0.62
N PRO A 351 9.98 -21.66 0.96
CA PRO A 351 10.37 -20.29 1.23
C PRO A 351 10.01 -19.37 0.07
N ASP A 352 9.62 -18.12 0.37
CA ASP A 352 9.42 -17.11 -0.66
C ASP A 352 10.76 -16.81 -1.35
N ASP A 353 10.84 -17.09 -2.65
CA ASP A 353 11.98 -16.75 -3.50
C ASP A 353 11.93 -15.28 -3.95
N ASN A 354 12.96 -14.83 -4.69
CA ASN A 354 13.07 -13.47 -5.21
C ASN A 354 11.82 -13.03 -6.02
N SER A 355 11.13 -12.00 -5.52
CA SER A 355 9.92 -11.39 -6.10
C SER A 355 10.16 -10.65 -7.42
N SER A 356 11.40 -10.34 -7.74
CA SER A 356 11.75 -9.57 -8.93
C SER A 356 11.67 -10.42 -10.19
N ILE A 357 10.98 -9.92 -11.21
CA ILE A 357 10.99 -10.48 -12.56
C ILE A 357 11.77 -9.53 -13.46
N VAL A 358 12.77 -10.06 -14.16
CA VAL A 358 13.46 -9.32 -15.23
C VAL A 358 12.96 -9.85 -16.56
N THR A 359 12.30 -8.99 -17.33
CA THR A 359 11.86 -9.28 -18.69
C THR A 359 12.83 -8.68 -19.71
N HIS A 360 12.88 -9.31 -20.88
CA HIS A 360 13.84 -8.95 -21.93
C HIS A 360 13.09 -8.66 -23.23
N PHE A 361 13.61 -7.69 -23.97
CA PHE A 361 13.18 -7.37 -25.33
C PHE A 361 13.75 -8.38 -26.31
N THR A 362 13.12 -8.52 -27.48
CA THR A 362 13.71 -9.29 -28.58
C THR A 362 15.04 -8.65 -29.04
N GLU A 363 15.91 -9.43 -29.67
CA GLU A 363 17.18 -8.90 -30.17
C GLU A 363 16.97 -7.80 -31.24
N THR A 364 15.91 -7.93 -32.04
CA THR A 364 15.52 -6.93 -33.05
C THR A 364 15.15 -5.61 -32.39
N GLU A 365 14.25 -5.64 -31.41
CA GLU A 365 13.80 -4.43 -30.72
C GLU A 365 14.92 -3.81 -29.89
N ARG A 366 15.73 -4.64 -29.23
CA ARG A 366 16.90 -4.15 -28.48
C ARG A 366 17.82 -3.32 -29.37
N LYS A 367 18.06 -3.79 -30.61
CA LYS A 367 18.87 -3.06 -31.61
C LYS A 367 18.13 -1.83 -32.13
N GLN A 368 16.86 -1.96 -32.50
CA GLN A 368 16.05 -0.89 -33.08
C GLN A 368 15.87 0.28 -32.11
N TYR A 369 15.73 -0.01 -30.81
CA TYR A 369 15.44 0.97 -29.77
C TYR A 369 16.67 1.31 -28.92
N GLU A 370 17.86 0.82 -29.28
CA GLU A 370 19.13 1.07 -28.58
C GLU A 370 19.07 0.75 -27.07
N LEU A 371 18.37 -0.33 -26.72
CA LEU A 371 18.11 -0.73 -25.34
C LEU A 371 19.33 -1.45 -24.72
N GLY A 372 20.42 -0.69 -24.53
CA GLY A 372 21.59 -1.09 -23.73
C GLY A 372 22.42 -2.29 -24.24
N PRO A 373 23.60 -2.51 -23.63
CA PRO A 373 24.45 -3.66 -23.95
C PRO A 373 23.77 -4.99 -23.59
N ARG A 374 24.18 -6.06 -24.27
CA ARG A 374 23.69 -7.42 -24.01
C ARG A 374 24.17 -7.86 -22.62
N ALA A 375 23.27 -8.32 -21.75
CA ALA A 375 23.70 -8.93 -20.49
C ALA A 375 24.47 -10.22 -20.79
N LYS A 376 25.62 -10.43 -20.14
CA LYS A 376 26.40 -11.67 -20.27
C LYS A 376 25.61 -12.92 -19.83
N SER A 377 24.58 -12.75 -18.98
CA SER A 377 23.72 -13.82 -18.45
C SER A 377 22.37 -13.97 -19.17
N TRP A 378 22.27 -13.53 -20.43
CA TRP A 378 21.03 -13.50 -21.21
C TRP A 378 20.28 -14.85 -21.22
N THR A 379 21.00 -15.97 -21.18
CA THR A 379 20.47 -17.34 -21.23
C THR A 379 19.59 -17.73 -20.03
N LYS A 380 19.83 -17.17 -18.83
CA LYS A 380 19.08 -17.57 -17.61
C LYS A 380 17.65 -17.01 -17.57
N TYR A 381 17.33 -15.97 -18.35
CA TYR A 381 16.07 -15.23 -18.26
C TYR A 381 15.25 -15.19 -19.57
N VAL A 382 15.66 -15.97 -20.58
CA VAL A 382 15.01 -16.09 -21.91
C VAL A 382 13.56 -16.56 -21.81
N TRP A 383 13.18 -17.23 -20.73
CA TRP A 383 11.82 -17.78 -20.62
C TRP A 383 10.72 -16.72 -20.71
N THR A 384 11.01 -15.47 -20.34
CA THR A 384 10.06 -14.34 -20.45
C THR A 384 9.81 -13.92 -21.90
N LEU A 385 10.75 -14.14 -22.82
CA LEU A 385 10.62 -13.77 -24.24
C LEU A 385 9.47 -14.48 -24.94
N LYS A 386 9.14 -15.71 -24.52
CA LYS A 386 7.98 -16.46 -25.04
C LYS A 386 6.64 -15.74 -24.81
N TYR A 387 6.59 -14.90 -23.77
CA TYR A 387 5.40 -14.17 -23.34
C TYR A 387 5.41 -12.71 -23.78
N TYR A 388 6.41 -12.31 -24.57
CA TYR A 388 6.52 -10.96 -25.06
C TYR A 388 5.50 -10.71 -26.19
N MET A 389 4.65 -9.69 -26.01
CA MET A 389 3.57 -9.39 -26.95
C MET A 389 4.00 -8.44 -28.07
N GLY A 390 5.12 -7.73 -27.89
CA GLY A 390 5.56 -6.69 -28.82
C GLY A 390 5.58 -5.30 -28.20
N VAL A 391 5.93 -4.35 -29.07
CA VAL A 391 5.91 -2.92 -28.82
C VAL A 391 4.67 -2.31 -29.47
N PHE A 392 4.03 -1.39 -28.76
CA PHE A 392 2.80 -0.71 -29.19
C PHE A 392 2.95 0.80 -28.98
N GLU A 393 2.24 1.59 -29.78
CA GLU A 393 2.10 3.02 -29.54
C GLU A 393 1.21 3.26 -28.32
N LEU A 394 1.54 4.28 -27.53
CA LEU A 394 0.65 4.76 -26.48
C LEU A 394 -0.68 5.24 -27.09
N PRO A 395 -1.82 4.99 -26.44
CA PRO A 395 -3.10 5.44 -26.94
C PRO A 395 -3.16 6.96 -27.01
N LYS A 396 -3.97 7.49 -27.93
CA LYS A 396 -4.29 8.91 -27.96
C LYS A 396 -5.19 9.25 -26.78
N PHE A 397 -4.61 9.88 -25.77
CA PHE A 397 -5.35 10.41 -24.63
C PHE A 397 -6.18 11.64 -25.03
N SER A 398 -7.32 11.82 -24.35
CA SER A 398 -8.09 13.06 -24.38
C SER A 398 -7.22 14.24 -23.94
N GLU A 399 -7.61 15.47 -24.29
CA GLU A 399 -6.80 16.65 -23.99
C GLU A 399 -6.55 16.83 -22.49
N GLU A 400 -7.58 16.59 -21.67
CA GLU A 400 -7.50 16.61 -20.20
C GLU A 400 -6.46 15.61 -19.68
N ILE A 401 -6.56 14.35 -20.09
CA ILE A 401 -5.63 13.30 -19.65
C ILE A 401 -4.23 13.52 -20.20
N ARG A 402 -4.10 14.07 -21.41
CA ARG A 402 -2.80 14.41 -21.99
C ARG A 402 -2.07 15.45 -21.14
N SER A 403 -2.76 16.43 -20.57
CA SER A 403 -2.15 17.41 -19.66
C SER A 403 -1.60 16.73 -18.41
N ILE A 404 -2.36 15.81 -17.81
CA ILE A 404 -1.93 15.05 -16.62
C ILE A 404 -0.73 14.17 -16.95
N VAL A 405 -0.77 13.50 -18.11
CA VAL A 405 0.30 12.62 -18.59
C VAL A 405 1.57 13.41 -18.91
N ALA A 406 1.44 14.56 -19.55
CA ALA A 406 2.56 15.45 -19.84
C ALA A 406 3.21 15.94 -18.54
N GLU A 407 2.43 16.39 -17.55
CA GLU A 407 2.97 16.81 -16.25
C GLU A 407 3.81 15.71 -15.59
N HIS A 408 3.32 14.45 -15.61
CA HIS A 408 4.06 13.33 -15.03
C HIS A 408 5.32 12.97 -15.82
N PHE A 409 5.28 13.00 -17.16
CA PHE A 409 6.47 12.76 -17.97
C PHE A 409 7.51 13.88 -17.82
N GLU A 410 7.09 15.15 -17.74
CA GLU A 410 7.98 16.28 -17.50
C GLU A 410 8.68 16.15 -16.14
N ARG A 411 7.95 15.80 -15.08
CA ARG A 411 8.54 15.53 -13.77
C ARG A 411 9.57 14.40 -13.79
N MET A 412 9.33 13.36 -14.59
CA MET A 412 10.26 12.25 -14.79
C MET A 412 11.54 12.70 -15.50
N GLU A 413 11.42 13.52 -16.56
CA GLU A 413 12.58 14.05 -17.28
C GLU A 413 13.42 14.98 -16.40
N LEU A 414 12.78 15.72 -15.50
CA LEU A 414 13.44 16.59 -14.53
C LEU A 414 13.99 15.83 -13.31
N GLY A 415 13.71 14.53 -13.17
CA GLY A 415 14.13 13.71 -12.03
C GLY A 415 13.42 14.03 -10.71
N ILE A 416 12.36 14.86 -10.74
CA ILE A 416 11.70 15.41 -9.55
C ILE A 416 11.01 14.31 -8.73
N ASP A 417 10.34 13.36 -9.40
CA ASP A 417 9.63 12.27 -8.71
C ASP A 417 10.57 11.14 -8.23
N SER A 418 11.88 11.22 -8.53
CA SER A 418 12.83 10.19 -8.13
C SER A 418 13.43 10.42 -6.74
N GLU A 419 13.64 11.66 -6.28
CA GLU A 419 14.47 11.87 -5.08
C GLU A 419 13.74 11.63 -3.74
N GLU A 420 12.43 11.88 -3.62
CA GLU A 420 11.72 11.68 -2.34
C GLU A 420 11.39 10.21 -2.03
N ASP A 421 11.28 9.34 -3.05
CA ASP A 421 11.02 7.91 -2.86
C ASP A 421 12.28 7.03 -3.00
N VAL A 422 13.32 7.44 -3.74
CA VAL A 422 14.53 6.61 -3.96
C VAL A 422 15.43 6.50 -2.73
N ASP A 423 15.41 7.49 -1.83
CA ASP A 423 16.23 7.52 -0.62
C ASP A 423 15.96 6.35 0.36
N GLU A 424 14.84 5.63 0.19
CA GLU A 424 14.51 4.42 0.95
C GLU A 424 14.94 3.12 0.24
N TRP A 425 15.08 3.09 -1.09
CA TRP A 425 15.41 1.88 -1.87
C TRP A 425 16.91 1.65 -2.04
N ASP A 426 17.70 2.70 -2.25
CA ASP A 426 19.17 2.58 -2.41
C ASP A 426 19.90 2.18 -1.11
N LYS A 427 19.19 2.14 0.03
CA LYS A 427 19.73 1.60 1.29
C LYS A 427 19.64 0.08 1.41
N TYR A 428 19.06 -0.61 0.43
CA TYR A 428 18.94 -2.07 0.42
C TYR A 428 19.84 -2.66 -0.68
N ASP A 429 21.16 -2.67 -0.42
CA ASP A 429 22.07 -3.64 -1.04
C ASP A 429 21.65 -5.06 -0.59
N PHE A 430 20.64 -5.62 -1.26
CA PHE A 430 20.11 -6.97 -1.01
C PHE A 430 20.72 -8.03 -1.94
N PHE A 431 21.89 -7.75 -2.50
CA PHE A 431 22.72 -8.77 -3.09
C PHE A 431 23.86 -9.02 -2.11
N PRO A 432 23.83 -10.11 -1.30
CA PRO A 432 25.09 -10.66 -0.86
C PRO A 432 25.86 -10.98 -2.13
N ASP A 433 27.04 -10.37 -2.29
CA ASP A 433 28.07 -10.88 -3.17
C ASP A 433 28.40 -12.29 -2.68
N GLY A 434 27.58 -13.26 -3.08
CA GLY A 434 27.92 -14.66 -3.06
C GLY A 434 28.92 -14.83 -4.18
N ASP A 435 30.19 -14.93 -3.80
CA ASP A 435 31.21 -15.61 -4.59
C ASP A 435 30.74 -17.06 -4.74
N ASP A 436 29.79 -17.30 -5.66
CA ASP A 436 29.45 -18.63 -6.13
C ASP A 436 30.51 -18.99 -7.17
N GLU A 437 31.57 -19.65 -6.68
CA GLU A 437 32.52 -20.36 -7.54
C GLU A 437 31.77 -21.27 -8.51
N GLU A 438 32.25 -21.24 -9.75
CA GLU A 438 31.72 -21.89 -10.94
C GLU A 438 31.63 -23.42 -10.76
N ASP A 439 30.41 -23.96 -10.73
CA ASP A 439 30.14 -25.32 -11.18
C ASP A 439 29.34 -25.24 -12.48
N GLU A 440 30.06 -25.26 -13.60
CA GLU A 440 29.51 -25.41 -14.96
C GLU A 440 28.96 -26.84 -15.13
N GLU A 441 27.70 -27.07 -14.74
CA GLU A 441 26.96 -28.22 -15.24
C GLU A 441 26.35 -27.91 -16.61
N GLU A 442 27.05 -28.40 -17.63
CA GLU A 442 26.68 -28.46 -19.04
C GLU A 442 25.38 -29.28 -19.23
N TRP A 443 24.24 -28.59 -19.38
CA TRP A 443 23.00 -29.25 -19.80
C TRP A 443 23.00 -29.43 -21.32
N GLU A 444 23.36 -30.62 -21.78
CA GLU A 444 23.14 -31.07 -23.16
C GLU A 444 21.64 -31.04 -23.49
N LEU A 445 21.23 -30.05 -24.30
CA LEU A 445 19.96 -30.05 -25.02
C LEU A 445 20.04 -31.08 -26.15
N ARG A 446 19.60 -32.31 -25.86
CA ARG A 446 19.32 -33.34 -26.87
C ARG A 446 17.94 -33.09 -27.50
N ASP A 447 17.98 -32.84 -28.81
CA ASP A 447 17.02 -33.20 -29.86
C ASP A 447 15.54 -33.33 -29.47
N PHE A 448 14.76 -32.29 -29.78
CA PHE A 448 13.30 -32.36 -29.85
C PHE A 448 12.77 -31.54 -31.03
N PHE A 449 13.22 -31.88 -32.23
CA PHE A 449 12.54 -31.56 -33.49
C PHE A 449 12.91 -32.66 -34.50
N GLU A 450 12.13 -33.75 -34.51
CA GLU A 450 12.02 -34.62 -35.68
C GLU A 450 10.59 -34.48 -36.22
N ASP A 451 10.53 -33.86 -37.39
CA ASP A 451 9.71 -34.16 -38.56
C ASP A 451 8.50 -35.11 -38.38
N ASP A 452 7.32 -34.60 -38.72
CA ASP A 452 6.22 -35.44 -39.17
C ASP A 452 5.55 -34.78 -40.40
N GLU A 453 6.19 -34.95 -41.55
CA GLU A 453 5.55 -34.87 -42.86
C GLU A 453 4.98 -36.26 -43.19
N SER A 454 3.66 -36.40 -43.21
CA SER A 454 3.02 -37.34 -44.13
C SER A 454 1.63 -36.87 -44.54
N SER A 455 1.49 -36.77 -45.86
CA SER A 455 0.29 -36.56 -46.64
C SER A 455 -0.72 -37.69 -46.46
N ASP A 456 -2.01 -37.38 -46.54
CA ASP A 456 -2.90 -38.01 -47.54
C ASP A 456 -4.24 -37.25 -47.62
N ASP A 457 -4.59 -36.88 -48.85
CA ASP A 457 -5.89 -36.38 -49.27
C ASP A 457 -6.96 -37.49 -49.20
N GLU A 458 -8.18 -37.16 -48.76
CA GLU A 458 -9.38 -37.23 -49.63
C GLU A 458 -10.64 -36.66 -48.92
N PRO A 459 -11.63 -36.12 -49.67
CA PRO A 459 -12.72 -35.31 -49.12
C PRO A 459 -14.10 -35.99 -49.20
N VAL A 460 -14.91 -35.95 -48.12
CA VAL A 460 -16.35 -36.30 -48.20
C VAL A 460 -17.23 -35.46 -47.25
N VAL A 461 -17.99 -34.57 -47.88
CA VAL A 461 -19.44 -34.27 -47.75
C VAL A 461 -20.07 -33.85 -46.38
N MET A 462 -20.81 -32.75 -46.50
CA MET A 462 -21.72 -32.12 -45.53
C MET A 462 -22.78 -33.05 -44.91
N ALA A 463 -23.03 -32.88 -43.60
CA ALA A 463 -24.38 -32.71 -43.04
C ALA A 463 -24.32 -32.30 -41.55
N SER A 464 -25.05 -31.24 -41.20
CA SER A 464 -25.69 -31.03 -39.89
C SER A 464 -27.21 -31.17 -40.12
N PRO A 465 -28.12 -31.28 -39.13
CA PRO A 465 -27.94 -30.99 -37.69
C PRO A 465 -28.66 -31.93 -36.70
N ASN A 466 -28.57 -31.56 -35.41
CA ASN A 466 -29.59 -31.69 -34.36
C ASN A 466 -29.78 -33.04 -33.63
N ILE A 467 -29.51 -33.06 -32.31
CA ILE A 467 -30.51 -33.16 -31.22
C ILE A 467 -29.85 -33.40 -29.85
N SER A 468 -30.39 -32.66 -28.88
CA SER A 468 -30.28 -32.75 -27.41
C SER A 468 -30.27 -34.16 -26.79
N ARG A 469 -29.54 -34.36 -25.68
CA ARG A 469 -30.07 -34.81 -24.36
C ARG A 469 -28.94 -35.10 -23.37
N ALA A 470 -28.93 -34.38 -22.26
CA ALA A 470 -28.58 -34.91 -20.93
C ALA A 470 -29.88 -35.49 -20.29
N PRO A 471 -29.90 -36.14 -19.10
CA PRO A 471 -28.83 -36.32 -18.11
C PRO A 471 -28.76 -37.75 -17.49
N SER A 472 -28.03 -37.86 -16.38
CA SER A 472 -28.22 -38.78 -15.21
C SER A 472 -27.10 -39.82 -14.95
N PRO A 473 -26.97 -40.33 -13.70
CA PRO A 473 -25.75 -40.17 -12.92
C PRO A 473 -25.17 -41.54 -12.50
N PHE A 474 -23.92 -41.59 -12.06
CA PHE A 474 -23.46 -42.74 -11.27
C PHE A 474 -22.57 -42.29 -10.13
N GLN A 475 -23.10 -42.46 -8.93
CA GLN A 475 -22.35 -42.62 -7.69
C GLN A 475 -21.52 -43.90 -7.78
N ARG A 476 -20.29 -43.88 -7.24
CA ARG A 476 -19.79 -45.00 -6.45
C ARG A 476 -18.73 -44.55 -5.45
N GLU A 477 -18.98 -45.02 -4.25
CA GLU A 477 -18.18 -44.97 -3.03
C GLU A 477 -16.85 -45.71 -3.21
N GLY A 478 -15.85 -45.32 -2.41
CA GLY A 478 -14.54 -45.96 -2.36
C GLY A 478 -13.71 -45.42 -1.21
N GLU A 479 -14.10 -45.80 0.00
CA GLU A 479 -13.30 -45.66 1.22
C GLU A 479 -11.96 -46.40 1.08
N ILE A 480 -10.84 -45.73 1.38
CA ILE A 480 -9.59 -46.42 1.75
C ILE A 480 -9.04 -45.78 3.03
N SER A 481 -8.97 -46.63 4.05
CA SER A 481 -8.45 -46.43 5.40
C SER A 481 -6.93 -46.18 5.42
N PRO A 482 -6.39 -45.45 6.42
CA PRO A 482 -4.98 -45.09 6.51
C PRO A 482 -4.15 -46.20 7.16
N SER A 483 -2.87 -46.29 6.78
CA SER A 483 -1.86 -47.02 7.57
C SER A 483 -0.69 -46.10 7.94
N PRO A 484 -0.18 -46.22 9.18
CA PRO A 484 0.76 -45.28 9.79
C PRO A 484 2.20 -45.72 9.55
N LEU A 485 3.13 -44.76 9.40
CA LEU A 485 4.55 -45.05 9.57
C LEU A 485 5.26 -43.99 10.40
N LEU A 486 6.20 -44.51 11.18
CA LEU A 486 6.87 -43.99 12.35
C LEU A 486 8.01 -43.00 12.03
N PHE A 487 8.33 -42.20 13.06
CA PHE A 487 9.45 -41.25 13.23
C PHE A 487 10.84 -41.77 12.80
N PRO A 488 11.82 -40.86 12.64
CA PRO A 488 12.71 -40.64 13.79
C PRO A 488 13.03 -39.16 14.11
N LEU A 489 13.21 -38.95 15.42
CA LEU A 489 13.80 -37.78 16.06
C LEU A 489 15.29 -37.61 15.72
N SER A 490 15.72 -36.36 15.49
CA SER A 490 17.04 -35.75 15.80
C SER A 490 17.19 -34.53 14.86
N ARG A 491 17.85 -33.41 15.16
CA ARG A 491 18.87 -33.01 16.14
C ARG A 491 18.72 -31.49 16.27
N SER A 492 18.72 -30.97 17.50
CA SER A 492 18.76 -29.53 17.78
C SER A 492 20.15 -28.96 17.45
N TYR A 493 20.24 -28.03 16.49
CA TYR A 493 21.41 -27.21 16.26
C TYR A 493 21.27 -25.88 17.02
N LEU A 494 22.17 -25.65 17.97
CA LEU A 494 22.44 -24.32 18.53
C LEU A 494 23.41 -23.59 17.60
N PRO A 495 23.20 -22.30 17.26
CA PRO A 495 24.22 -21.50 16.60
C PRO A 495 25.26 -20.97 17.60
N PRO A 496 26.51 -20.74 17.16
CA PRO A 496 27.59 -20.25 18.00
C PRO A 496 27.45 -18.76 18.32
N ALA A 497 27.81 -18.39 19.55
CA ALA A 497 27.91 -17.01 20.00
C ALA A 497 29.34 -16.48 19.81
N ASN A 498 29.52 -15.47 18.96
CA ASN A 498 30.65 -14.53 18.91
C ASN A 498 30.26 -13.40 17.91
N GLY A 499 30.40 -12.09 18.15
CA GLY A 499 30.81 -11.32 19.30
C GLY A 499 30.52 -9.83 19.02
N ARG A 500 30.03 -9.08 20.02
CA ARG A 500 30.04 -7.60 20.01
C ARG A 500 30.34 -7.08 21.42
N LYS A 501 31.62 -7.12 21.79
CA LYS A 501 32.15 -6.39 22.96
C LYS A 501 32.29 -4.92 22.59
N LYS A 502 31.25 -4.09 22.79
CA LYS A 502 31.40 -2.61 22.89
C LYS A 502 30.20 -1.80 23.42
N LYS A 503 29.18 -2.42 24.03
CA LYS A 503 28.07 -1.70 24.71
C LYS A 503 27.91 -1.97 26.22
N LYS A 504 28.83 -2.72 26.83
CA LYS A 504 28.69 -3.22 28.21
C LYS A 504 28.88 -2.19 29.33
N ALA A 505 29.35 -0.97 29.04
CA ALA A 505 29.62 0.02 30.09
C ALA A 505 28.40 0.86 30.51
N LYS A 506 27.36 0.98 29.66
CA LYS A 506 26.19 1.85 29.96
C LYS A 506 25.01 1.09 30.59
N VAL A 507 25.02 -0.25 30.53
CA VAL A 507 23.95 -1.12 31.07
C VAL A 507 24.16 -1.47 32.54
N MET A 508 25.41 -1.49 33.03
CA MET A 508 25.71 -1.88 34.42
C MET A 508 25.22 -0.87 35.49
N GLY A 509 24.88 0.37 35.09
CA GLY A 509 24.29 1.35 36.01
C GLY A 509 22.81 1.10 36.32
N ILE A 510 22.08 0.43 35.41
CA ILE A 510 20.64 0.15 35.55
C ILE A 510 20.41 -1.26 36.11
N GLU A 511 21.29 -2.23 35.83
CA GLU A 511 21.22 -3.60 36.37
C GLU A 511 21.36 -3.69 37.91
N ARG A 512 21.97 -2.70 38.57
CA ARG A 512 22.08 -2.66 40.04
C ARG A 512 20.79 -2.18 40.75
N ALA A 513 19.87 -1.53 40.04
CA ALA A 513 18.58 -1.14 40.61
C ALA A 513 17.47 -2.20 40.36
N MET A 514 17.67 -3.11 39.40
CA MET A 514 16.66 -4.12 39.02
C MET A 514 16.95 -5.53 39.56
N THR A 515 18.02 -5.74 40.33
CA THR A 515 18.39 -7.07 40.87
C THR A 515 17.58 -7.53 42.09
N GLN A 516 16.51 -6.84 42.50
CA GLN A 516 15.67 -7.25 43.63
C GLN A 516 14.19 -7.47 43.33
N MET A 517 13.72 -7.25 42.10
CA MET A 517 12.36 -7.62 41.70
C MET A 517 12.40 -8.48 40.45
N SER A 518 11.77 -9.65 40.50
CA SER A 518 11.55 -10.44 39.30
C SER A 518 10.65 -9.65 38.34
N LEU A 519 10.85 -9.80 37.03
CA LEU A 519 10.01 -9.18 36.00
C LEU A 519 8.50 -9.52 36.21
N ALA A 520 8.22 -10.68 36.81
CA ALA A 520 6.87 -11.11 37.18
C ALA A 520 6.27 -10.35 38.38
N GLU A 521 7.09 -9.89 39.34
CA GLU A 521 6.65 -9.03 40.45
C GLU A 521 6.47 -7.58 40.01
N PHE A 522 7.30 -7.09 39.08
CA PHE A 522 7.14 -5.75 38.51
C PHE A 522 5.86 -5.62 37.68
N LEU A 523 5.49 -6.66 36.91
CA LEU A 523 4.24 -6.67 36.15
C LEU A 523 2.98 -6.90 36.99
N LYS A 524 3.13 -7.22 38.29
CA LYS A 524 2.02 -7.45 39.24
C LYS A 524 1.58 -6.18 39.99
N HIS A 525 2.44 -5.16 40.01
CA HIS A 525 2.18 -3.84 40.59
C HIS A 525 1.88 -2.83 39.49
#